data_AF-A0A1G6M6U8-F1
#
_entry.id   AF-A0A1G6M6U8-F1
#
_cell.length_a   1.000
_cell.length_b   1.000
_cell.length_c   1.000
_cell.angle_alpha   90.00
_cell.angle_beta   90.00
_cell.angle_gamma   90.00
#
_symmetry.space_group_name_H-M   'P 1'
#
loop_
_entity.id
_entity.type
_entity.pdbx_description
1 polymer ?
#
loop_
_entity_poly.entity_id
_entity_poly.type
_entity_poly.pdbx_seq_one_letter_code
_entity_poly.pdbx_strand_id
1 'polypeptide(L)'
;MDLAVVLLSDQSIPNALFLKDFYDKWDKILFIETQKTQEKNYSKSILSILNKKENDSIVVDQNDLNDIQGKLEEYFSKNSFDNILVNITGGTKIMALGAYDFFKNSNLNSTIYYKSIDKNFYLILYPQAGQIPSTCKLSIREYMSAVGTKIKSTQKQDSKKSNIAKKLFQAFESDYETVLDITQKFRVYRDNENARKKILEEDEAKKAIKDLKNYCGITQEELDQFDFRSKETIDFFTGGWFEYYVFDQIKTLPVDDISCNIKIENDRDVSNELDVVFIINNDLHIIECKTGEVKDYIGDVIYKSGQLRQNFGLSAKSHLVILNPPSSEISQEKKQRANSIGINLIDYKSLKQKNLSEIFREKLKL
;
A
#
# COMPACT_ATOMS: atom_id res chain seq x y z
N MET A 1 22.47 -15.28 24.90
CA MET A 1 21.52 -14.29 24.35
C MET A 1 21.94 -13.98 22.93
N ASP A 2 20.99 -14.03 22.01
CA ASP A 2 21.22 -13.80 20.58
C ASP A 2 20.80 -12.39 20.15
N LEU A 3 21.54 -11.79 19.21
CA LEU A 3 21.35 -10.41 18.77
C LEU A 3 20.99 -10.33 17.28
N ALA A 4 19.99 -9.53 16.93
CA ALA A 4 19.76 -9.07 15.58
C ALA A 4 20.28 -7.64 15.40
N VAL A 5 21.19 -7.42 14.44
CA VAL A 5 21.72 -6.10 14.10
C VAL A 5 21.08 -5.65 12.78
N VAL A 6 20.46 -4.47 12.78
CA VAL A 6 19.82 -3.91 11.57
C VAL A 6 20.26 -2.47 11.35
N LEU A 7 20.60 -2.14 10.10
CA LEU A 7 20.98 -0.78 9.71
C LEU A 7 19.73 -0.03 9.25
N LEU A 8 19.45 1.13 9.84
CA LEU A 8 18.27 1.92 9.46
C LEU A 8 18.55 2.85 8.28
N SER A 9 17.55 2.99 7.41
CA SER A 9 17.51 3.94 6.31
C SER A 9 16.07 4.40 6.08
N ASP A 10 15.80 5.16 5.01
CA ASP A 10 14.43 5.50 4.61
C ASP A 10 13.59 4.27 4.18
N GLN A 11 14.16 3.06 4.18
CA GLN A 11 13.49 1.80 3.86
C GLN A 11 13.42 0.89 5.08
N SER A 12 12.26 0.83 5.73
CA SER A 12 12.06 0.01 6.94
C SER A 12 11.61 -1.42 6.68
N ILE A 13 10.91 -1.67 5.56
CA ILE A 13 10.34 -2.98 5.23
C ILE A 13 11.37 -4.12 5.22
N PRO A 14 12.58 -3.99 4.62
CA PRO A 14 13.56 -5.07 4.66
C PRO A 14 14.01 -5.45 6.07
N ASN A 15 14.12 -4.47 6.97
CA ASN A 15 14.47 -4.72 8.37
C ASN A 15 13.30 -5.36 9.14
N ALA A 16 12.09 -4.88 8.91
CA ALA A 16 10.87 -5.46 9.49
C ALA A 16 10.70 -6.94 9.08
N LEU A 17 10.87 -7.25 7.79
CA LEU A 17 10.84 -8.62 7.28
C LEU A 17 11.93 -9.47 7.92
N PHE A 18 13.17 -8.99 7.96
CA PHE A 18 14.29 -9.73 8.57
C PHE A 18 14.01 -10.07 10.04
N LEU A 19 13.58 -9.10 10.83
CA LEU A 19 13.32 -9.33 12.25
C LEU A 19 12.17 -10.32 12.47
N LYS A 20 11.16 -10.33 11.60
CA LYS A 20 10.05 -11.30 11.66
C LYS A 20 10.42 -12.69 11.14
N ASP A 21 11.14 -12.80 10.02
CA ASP A 21 11.59 -14.09 9.47
C ASP A 21 12.54 -14.82 10.43
N PHE A 22 13.35 -14.07 11.17
CA PHE A 22 14.31 -14.62 12.14
C PHE A 22 13.84 -14.47 13.59
N TYR A 23 12.54 -14.24 13.85
CA TYR A 23 12.01 -13.85 15.17
C TYR A 23 12.43 -14.73 16.35
N ASP A 24 12.55 -16.05 16.12
CA ASP A 24 12.93 -17.03 17.14
C ASP A 24 14.45 -17.23 17.27
N LYS A 25 15.25 -16.50 16.48
CA LYS A 25 16.72 -16.60 16.43
C LYS A 25 17.43 -15.39 17.02
N TRP A 26 16.69 -14.50 17.68
CA TRP A 26 17.24 -13.35 18.38
C TRP A 26 16.39 -13.03 19.62
N ASP A 27 17.05 -12.46 20.62
CA ASP A 27 16.44 -12.02 21.87
C ASP A 27 16.40 -10.49 21.95
N LYS A 28 17.46 -9.85 21.43
CA LYS A 28 17.67 -8.40 21.46
C LYS A 28 17.93 -7.86 20.05
N ILE A 29 17.63 -6.58 19.84
CA ILE A 29 17.92 -5.86 18.60
C ILE A 29 18.98 -4.77 18.85
N LEU A 30 19.93 -4.61 17.93
CA LEU A 30 20.76 -3.42 17.82
C LEU A 30 20.37 -2.66 16.55
N PHE A 31 19.85 -1.44 16.72
CA PHE A 31 19.62 -0.51 15.62
C PHE A 31 20.89 0.32 15.37
N ILE A 32 21.42 0.25 14.16
CA ILE A 32 22.46 1.17 13.69
C ILE A 32 21.76 2.30 12.95
N GLU A 33 21.73 3.47 13.58
CA GLU A 33 20.96 4.63 13.16
C GLU A 33 21.87 5.77 12.69
N THR A 34 21.28 6.71 11.95
CA THR A 34 21.85 8.04 11.71
C THR A 34 20.98 9.05 12.45
N GLN A 35 21.47 10.28 12.62
CA GLN A 35 20.64 11.35 13.21
C GLN A 35 19.29 11.49 12.49
N LYS A 36 19.30 11.43 11.15
CA LYS A 36 18.09 11.50 10.32
C LYS A 36 17.11 10.36 10.60
N THR A 37 17.58 9.12 10.74
CA THR A 37 16.67 7.97 10.98
C THR A 37 16.10 7.97 12.38
N GLN A 38 16.87 8.49 13.35
CA GLN A 38 16.44 8.67 14.73
C GLN A 38 15.31 9.73 14.82
N GLU A 39 15.49 10.88 14.18
CA GLU A 39 14.47 11.93 14.09
C GLU A 39 13.16 11.43 13.46
N LYS A 40 13.25 10.52 12.49
CA LYS A 40 12.11 9.88 11.84
C LYS A 40 11.51 8.70 12.60
N ASN A 41 12.06 8.32 13.75
CA ASN A 41 11.54 7.22 14.59
C ASN A 41 11.35 5.89 13.85
N TYR A 42 12.23 5.54 12.90
CA TYR A 42 12.12 4.28 12.15
C TYR A 42 12.26 3.03 13.04
N SER A 43 13.12 3.07 14.06
CA SER A 43 13.23 1.99 15.05
C SER A 43 11.89 1.76 15.77
N LYS A 44 11.21 2.82 16.21
CA LYS A 44 9.87 2.70 16.83
C LYS A 44 8.82 2.13 15.88
N SER A 45 8.85 2.53 14.61
CA SER A 45 7.94 2.02 13.58
C SER A 45 8.11 0.51 13.39
N ILE A 46 9.35 0.04 13.29
CA ILE A 46 9.66 -1.40 13.19
C ILE A 46 9.28 -2.14 14.48
N LEU A 47 9.61 -1.60 15.65
CA LEU A 47 9.25 -2.22 16.94
C LEU A 47 7.73 -2.31 17.15
N SER A 48 6.94 -1.45 16.51
CA SER A 48 5.48 -1.46 16.66
C SER A 48 4.81 -2.72 16.14
N ILE A 49 5.49 -3.49 15.26
CA ILE A 49 4.99 -4.74 14.70
C ILE A 49 5.62 -5.99 15.34
N LEU A 50 6.46 -5.81 16.36
CA LEU A 50 7.17 -6.87 17.06
C LEU A 50 6.68 -6.98 18.50
N ASN A 51 6.56 -8.21 19.01
CA ASN A 51 6.19 -8.43 20.42
C ASN A 51 7.40 -8.31 21.36
N LYS A 52 8.62 -8.59 20.86
CA LYS A 52 9.89 -8.41 21.59
C LYS A 52 10.35 -6.96 21.40
N LYS A 53 10.66 -6.28 22.51
CA LYS A 53 11.02 -4.85 22.50
C LYS A 53 12.41 -4.54 23.04
N GLU A 54 13.16 -5.53 23.52
CA GLU A 54 14.51 -5.27 24.00
C GLU A 54 15.39 -4.84 22.82
N ASN A 55 15.90 -3.61 22.89
CA ASN A 55 16.70 -3.04 21.84
C ASN A 55 17.70 -2.03 22.41
N ASP A 56 18.84 -1.93 21.74
CA ASP A 56 19.75 -0.80 21.86
C ASP A 56 19.82 -0.08 20.50
N SER A 57 20.30 1.17 20.52
CA SER A 57 20.61 1.93 19.31
C SER A 57 22.01 2.55 19.43
N ILE A 58 22.75 2.56 18.33
CA ILE A 58 23.93 3.40 18.14
C ILE A 58 23.68 4.38 17.00
N VAL A 59 24.12 5.63 17.15
CA VAL A 59 24.00 6.65 16.11
C VAL A 59 25.37 6.87 15.48
N VAL A 60 25.49 6.61 14.18
CA VAL A 60 26.74 6.73 13.41
C VAL A 60 26.69 7.89 12.42
N ASP A 61 27.85 8.44 12.06
CA ASP A 61 28.00 9.24 10.85
C ASP A 61 27.99 8.30 9.64
N GLN A 62 26.95 8.41 8.84
CA GLN A 62 26.72 7.56 7.68
C GLN A 62 27.75 7.71 6.54
N ASN A 63 28.67 8.67 6.65
CA ASN A 63 29.73 8.92 5.68
C ASN A 63 31.14 8.67 6.23
N ASP A 64 31.29 8.26 7.49
CA ASP A 64 32.58 8.03 8.15
C ASP A 64 32.72 6.56 8.58
N LEU A 65 33.56 5.80 7.86
CA LEU A 65 33.83 4.39 8.17
C LEU A 65 34.47 4.21 9.55
N ASN A 66 35.31 5.13 10.00
CA ASN A 66 35.99 5.01 11.29
C ASN A 66 34.99 5.24 12.43
N ASP A 67 34.06 6.18 12.28
CA ASP A 67 33.00 6.39 13.26
C ASP A 67 32.08 5.17 13.37
N ILE A 68 31.69 4.59 12.23
CA ILE A 68 30.87 3.37 12.18
C ILE A 68 31.57 2.22 12.90
N GLN A 69 32.82 1.94 12.56
CA GLN A 69 33.59 0.84 13.13
C GLN A 69 33.90 1.08 14.61
N GLY A 70 34.35 2.28 14.99
CA GLY A 70 34.66 2.63 16.37
C GLY A 70 33.45 2.53 17.30
N LYS A 71 32.25 2.91 16.85
CA LYS A 71 31.01 2.74 17.64
C LYS A 71 30.58 1.29 17.78
N LEU A 72 30.80 0.47 16.75
CA LEU A 72 30.58 -0.97 16.85
C LEU A 72 31.59 -1.61 17.82
N GLU A 73 32.87 -1.28 17.72
CA GLU A 73 33.90 -1.72 18.67
C GLU A 73 33.56 -1.33 20.11
N GLU A 74 33.17 -0.07 20.34
CA GLU A 74 32.76 0.38 21.67
C GLU A 74 31.56 -0.41 22.20
N TYR A 75 30.54 -0.63 21.37
CA TYR A 75 29.36 -1.40 21.75
C TYR A 75 29.69 -2.85 22.12
N PHE A 76 30.46 -3.56 21.28
CA PHE A 76 30.84 -4.96 21.50
C PHE A 76 31.97 -5.14 22.53
N SER A 77 32.68 -4.09 22.93
CA SER A 77 33.60 -4.14 24.08
C SER A 77 32.88 -4.27 25.43
N LYS A 78 31.62 -3.81 25.48
CA LYS A 78 30.78 -3.78 26.69
C LYS A 78 29.70 -4.87 26.70
N ASN A 79 29.41 -5.46 25.54
CA ASN A 79 28.30 -6.40 25.37
C ASN A 79 28.78 -7.67 24.64
N SER A 80 28.36 -8.83 25.13
CA SER A 80 28.68 -10.14 24.55
C SER A 80 27.40 -10.90 24.21
N PHE A 81 27.41 -11.61 23.09
CA PHE A 81 26.26 -12.35 22.54
C PHE A 81 26.73 -13.68 21.97
N ASP A 82 25.87 -14.70 22.03
CA ASP A 82 26.22 -16.06 21.59
C ASP A 82 26.19 -16.17 20.05
N ASN A 83 25.15 -15.62 19.42
CA ASN A 83 25.01 -15.51 17.97
C ASN A 83 24.56 -14.10 17.57
N ILE A 84 25.08 -13.60 16.44
CA ILE A 84 24.75 -12.27 15.91
C ILE A 84 24.27 -12.39 14.47
N LEU A 85 23.03 -11.97 14.22
CA LEU A 85 22.41 -11.93 12.91
C LEU A 85 22.45 -10.50 12.38
N VAL A 86 23.24 -10.25 11.33
CA VAL A 86 23.47 -8.89 10.82
C VAL A 86 22.74 -8.70 9.50
N ASN A 87 21.80 -7.76 9.43
CA ASN A 87 21.14 -7.39 8.19
C ASN A 87 21.70 -6.06 7.64
N ILE A 88 22.49 -6.15 6.58
CA ILE A 88 23.11 -5.00 5.93
C ILE A 88 22.30 -4.45 4.74
N THR A 89 21.02 -4.81 4.63
CA THR A 89 20.16 -4.31 3.53
C THR A 89 19.90 -2.81 3.65
N GLY A 90 19.71 -2.33 4.88
CA GLY A 90 19.48 -0.91 5.15
C GLY A 90 20.79 -0.12 5.35
N GLY A 91 20.66 1.09 5.89
CA GLY A 91 21.77 2.05 5.97
C GLY A 91 22.17 2.64 4.61
N THR A 92 23.18 3.51 4.63
CA THR A 92 23.89 3.92 3.42
C THR A 92 24.84 2.79 2.99
N LYS A 93 25.38 2.87 1.76
CA LYS A 93 26.41 1.92 1.31
C LYS A 93 27.64 1.92 2.22
N ILE A 94 28.01 3.09 2.75
CA ILE A 94 29.16 3.22 3.67
C ILE A 94 28.86 2.53 5.01
N MET A 95 27.66 2.71 5.56
CA MET A 95 27.22 1.96 6.76
C MET A 95 27.24 0.45 6.51
N ALA A 96 26.69 -0.01 5.40
CA ALA A 96 26.64 -1.44 5.06
C ALA A 96 28.04 -2.04 4.91
N LEU A 97 28.97 -1.33 4.25
CA LEU A 97 30.36 -1.75 4.12
C LEU A 97 31.10 -1.74 5.46
N GLY A 98 30.93 -0.69 6.27
CA GLY A 98 31.56 -0.59 7.59
C GLY A 98 31.09 -1.69 8.54
N ALA A 99 29.78 -1.97 8.58
CA ALA A 99 29.22 -3.08 9.35
C ALA A 99 29.71 -4.43 8.82
N TYR A 100 29.69 -4.64 7.50
CA TYR A 100 30.16 -5.89 6.91
C TYR A 100 31.63 -6.16 7.25
N ASP A 101 32.50 -5.17 7.10
CA ASP A 101 33.92 -5.29 7.39
C ASP A 101 34.18 -5.57 8.88
N PHE A 102 33.51 -4.84 9.77
CA PHE A 102 33.59 -5.07 11.22
C PHE A 102 33.21 -6.51 11.59
N PHE A 103 32.00 -6.96 11.22
CA PHE A 103 31.50 -8.27 11.64
C PHE A 103 32.29 -9.42 11.03
N LYS A 104 32.72 -9.28 9.77
CA LYS A 104 33.54 -10.29 9.08
C LYS A 104 34.93 -10.46 9.69
N ASN A 105 35.57 -9.37 10.11
CA ASN A 105 36.94 -9.38 10.62
C ASN A 105 37.02 -9.51 12.16
N SER A 106 35.88 -9.41 12.85
CA SER A 106 35.78 -9.65 14.29
C SER A 106 35.83 -11.14 14.63
N ASN A 107 36.20 -11.47 15.87
CA ASN A 107 36.08 -12.83 16.42
C ASN A 107 34.66 -13.16 16.92
N LEU A 108 33.65 -12.38 16.49
CA LEU A 108 32.26 -12.56 16.88
C LEU A 108 31.61 -13.66 16.04
N ASN A 109 30.76 -14.47 16.66
CA ASN A 109 29.97 -15.48 15.97
C ASN A 109 28.80 -14.82 15.21
N SER A 110 29.09 -14.29 14.01
CA SER A 110 28.14 -13.51 13.22
C SER A 110 27.76 -14.18 11.89
N THR A 111 26.52 -13.95 11.45
CA THR A 111 26.06 -14.29 10.10
C THR A 111 25.51 -13.03 9.44
N ILE A 112 26.01 -12.70 8.26
CA ILE A 112 25.66 -11.45 7.57
C ILE A 112 24.71 -11.74 6.42
N TYR A 113 23.59 -11.04 6.42
CA TYR A 113 22.48 -11.19 5.49
C TYR A 113 22.24 -9.93 4.67
N TYR A 114 21.75 -10.12 3.45
CA TYR A 114 21.22 -9.08 2.59
C TYR A 114 19.90 -9.56 1.96
N LYS A 115 18.82 -8.80 2.17
CA LYS A 115 17.50 -9.09 1.59
C LYS A 115 17.51 -8.70 0.12
N SER A 116 17.27 -9.66 -0.77
CA SER A 116 17.16 -9.38 -2.20
C SER A 116 15.97 -8.45 -2.47
N ILE A 117 16.19 -7.47 -3.33
CA ILE A 117 15.15 -6.61 -3.91
C ILE A 117 14.27 -7.49 -4.82
N ASP A 118 12.94 -7.29 -4.77
CA ASP A 118 11.92 -7.97 -5.59
C ASP A 118 11.94 -9.50 -5.57
N LYS A 119 12.64 -10.13 -4.61
CA LYS A 119 12.71 -11.58 -4.46
C LYS A 119 12.56 -11.98 -3.00
N ASN A 120 11.86 -13.08 -2.74
CA ASN A 120 11.59 -13.56 -1.38
C ASN A 120 12.71 -14.47 -0.84
N PHE A 121 13.94 -13.96 -0.80
CA PHE A 121 15.06 -14.61 -0.12
C PHE A 121 16.07 -13.61 0.43
N TYR A 122 16.86 -14.08 1.39
CA TYR A 122 18.06 -13.42 1.88
C TYR A 122 19.29 -14.10 1.28
N LEU A 123 20.25 -13.31 0.84
CA LEU A 123 21.62 -13.76 0.59
C LEU A 123 22.34 -13.85 1.93
N ILE A 124 23.05 -14.95 2.15
CA ILE A 124 24.05 -15.07 3.21
C ILE A 124 25.38 -14.66 2.60
N LEU A 125 25.98 -13.61 3.14
CA LEU A 125 27.25 -13.04 2.65
C LEU A 125 28.45 -13.55 3.44
N TYR A 126 28.23 -13.93 4.69
CA TYR A 126 29.21 -14.48 5.62
C TYR A 126 28.47 -15.41 6.62
N PRO A 127 29.06 -16.52 7.08
CA PRO A 127 30.43 -17.00 6.81
C PRO A 127 30.62 -17.65 5.44
N GLN A 128 29.56 -18.22 4.87
CA GLN A 128 29.60 -18.88 3.57
C GLN A 128 28.47 -18.33 2.69
N ALA A 129 28.80 -18.07 1.42
CA ALA A 129 27.82 -17.61 0.44
C ALA A 129 26.68 -18.63 0.30
N GLY A 130 25.45 -18.14 0.44
CA GLY A 130 24.27 -18.98 0.39
C GLY A 130 22.99 -18.16 0.23
N GLN A 131 21.85 -18.83 0.21
CA GLN A 131 20.54 -18.20 0.15
C GLN A 131 19.58 -18.91 1.09
N ILE A 132 18.71 -18.15 1.74
CA ILE A 132 17.62 -18.68 2.56
C ILE A 132 16.31 -18.00 2.17
N PRO A 133 15.20 -18.74 1.99
CA PRO A 133 13.90 -18.15 1.69
C PRO A 133 13.44 -17.16 2.76
N SER A 134 12.78 -16.10 2.32
CA SER A 134 11.99 -15.20 3.17
C SER A 134 10.55 -15.70 3.12
N THR A 135 10.00 -16.09 4.27
CA THR A 135 8.71 -16.77 4.37
C THR A 135 7.65 -15.92 5.07
N CYS A 136 8.09 -14.88 5.78
CA CYS A 136 7.24 -13.92 6.44
C CYS A 136 6.35 -13.19 5.43
N LYS A 137 5.07 -13.06 5.76
CA LYS A 137 4.09 -12.25 5.04
C LYS A 137 3.59 -11.16 5.97
N LEU A 138 3.75 -9.91 5.55
CA LEU A 138 3.20 -8.77 6.27
C LEU A 138 1.74 -8.58 5.89
N SER A 139 0.88 -8.41 6.91
CA SER A 139 -0.43 -7.80 6.69
C SER A 139 -0.31 -6.33 6.30
N ILE A 140 -1.36 -5.74 5.75
CA ILE A 140 -1.42 -4.30 5.42
C ILE A 140 -1.19 -3.48 6.70
N ARG A 141 -1.72 -3.91 7.84
CA ARG A 141 -1.52 -3.22 9.12
C ARG A 141 -0.05 -3.22 9.54
N GLU A 142 0.64 -4.34 9.43
CA GLU A 142 2.06 -4.44 9.76
C GLU A 142 2.91 -3.65 8.78
N TYR A 143 2.64 -3.75 7.48
CA TYR A 143 3.35 -2.97 6.45
C TYR A 143 3.24 -1.47 6.74
N MET A 144 2.01 -0.96 6.93
CA MET A 144 1.77 0.46 7.18
C MET A 144 2.45 0.93 8.47
N SER A 145 2.36 0.14 9.53
CA SER A 145 2.98 0.47 10.82
C SER A 145 4.51 0.47 10.73
N ALA A 146 5.11 -0.46 9.98
CA ALA A 146 6.55 -0.52 9.77
C ALA A 146 7.11 0.69 9.02
N VAL A 147 6.31 1.34 8.15
CA VAL A 147 6.71 2.58 7.45
C VAL A 147 6.28 3.86 8.16
N GLY A 148 5.78 3.79 9.40
CA GLY A 148 5.36 4.97 10.18
C GLY A 148 4.00 5.53 9.75
N THR A 149 3.12 4.69 9.18
CA THR A 149 1.75 5.08 8.79
C THR A 149 0.72 4.38 9.67
N LYS A 150 -0.18 5.16 10.28
CA LYS A 150 -1.26 4.63 11.12
C LYS A 150 -2.53 4.43 10.30
N ILE A 151 -3.15 3.26 10.43
CA ILE A 151 -4.48 3.00 9.89
C ILE A 151 -5.53 3.47 10.92
N LYS A 152 -6.33 4.47 10.56
CA LYS A 152 -7.42 5.00 11.39
C LYS A 152 -8.69 4.19 11.25
N SER A 153 -9.03 3.81 10.02
CA SER A 153 -10.17 2.94 9.75
C SER A 153 -9.94 2.14 8.48
N THR A 154 -10.52 0.95 8.47
CA THR A 154 -10.69 0.11 7.29
C THR A 154 -12.19 -0.10 7.09
N GLN A 155 -12.65 -0.17 5.86
CA GLN A 155 -14.02 -0.60 5.63
C GLN A 155 -14.09 -2.13 5.70
N LYS A 156 -15.10 -2.66 6.41
CA LYS A 156 -15.37 -4.11 6.37
C LYS A 156 -15.91 -4.47 4.98
N GLN A 157 -15.68 -5.72 4.57
CA GLN A 157 -16.32 -6.25 3.38
C GLN A 157 -17.84 -6.08 3.47
N ASP A 158 -18.44 -5.48 2.45
CA ASP A 158 -19.88 -5.30 2.33
C ASP A 158 -20.37 -6.02 1.09
N SER A 159 -20.88 -7.25 1.28
CA SER A 159 -21.35 -8.11 0.20
C SER A 159 -22.50 -7.48 -0.59
N LYS A 160 -23.29 -6.58 0.02
CA LYS A 160 -24.41 -5.91 -0.62
C LYS A 160 -23.88 -4.91 -1.63
N LYS A 161 -22.94 -4.05 -1.20
CA LYS A 161 -22.24 -3.10 -2.08
C LYS A 161 -21.46 -3.80 -3.19
N SER A 162 -20.76 -4.89 -2.89
CA SER A 162 -20.09 -5.74 -3.88
C SER A 162 -21.04 -6.22 -4.99
N ASN A 163 -22.20 -6.74 -4.62
CA ASN A 163 -23.18 -7.22 -5.59
C ASN A 163 -23.76 -6.07 -6.45
N ILE A 164 -24.07 -4.91 -5.85
CA ILE A 164 -24.51 -3.73 -6.60
C ILE A 164 -23.42 -3.19 -7.52
N ALA A 165 -22.17 -3.15 -7.05
CA ALA A 165 -21.02 -2.69 -7.82
C ALA A 165 -20.82 -3.53 -9.10
N LYS A 166 -20.99 -4.85 -9.01
CA LYS A 166 -20.96 -5.74 -10.16
C LYS A 166 -22.07 -5.41 -11.18
N LYS A 167 -23.30 -5.18 -10.71
CA LYS A 167 -24.44 -4.82 -11.57
C LYS A 167 -24.24 -3.45 -12.24
N LEU A 168 -23.75 -2.47 -11.50
CA LEU A 168 -23.40 -1.15 -12.03
C LEU A 168 -22.29 -1.23 -13.08
N PHE A 169 -21.27 -2.06 -12.88
CA PHE A 169 -20.24 -2.30 -13.88
C PHE A 169 -20.81 -2.90 -15.17
N GLN A 170 -21.64 -3.95 -15.07
CA GLN A 170 -22.29 -4.58 -16.22
C GLN A 170 -23.19 -3.60 -16.99
N ALA A 171 -23.92 -2.76 -16.26
CA ALA A 171 -24.73 -1.69 -16.84
C ALA A 171 -23.85 -0.65 -17.54
N PHE A 172 -22.73 -0.26 -16.94
CA PHE A 172 -21.77 0.69 -17.52
C PHE A 172 -21.11 0.14 -18.79
N GLU A 173 -20.85 -1.17 -18.84
CA GLU A 173 -20.35 -1.84 -20.05
C GLU A 173 -21.35 -1.78 -21.21
N SER A 174 -22.64 -1.89 -20.88
CA SER A 174 -23.74 -1.91 -21.84
C SER A 174 -24.11 -0.51 -22.32
N ASP A 175 -24.28 0.44 -21.40
CA ASP A 175 -24.68 1.82 -21.64
C ASP A 175 -24.08 2.75 -20.57
N TYR A 176 -22.84 3.18 -20.80
CA TYR A 176 -22.14 4.07 -19.88
C TYR A 176 -22.81 5.45 -19.78
N GLU A 177 -23.49 5.93 -20.82
CA GLU A 177 -24.10 7.27 -20.83
C GLU A 177 -25.25 7.34 -19.83
N THR A 178 -26.11 6.32 -19.85
CA THR A 178 -27.21 6.20 -18.89
C THR A 178 -26.69 6.05 -17.46
N VAL A 179 -25.66 5.23 -17.22
CA VAL A 179 -25.09 5.09 -15.87
C VAL A 179 -24.47 6.41 -15.39
N LEU A 180 -23.75 7.14 -16.26
CA LEU A 180 -23.17 8.43 -15.91
C LEU A 180 -24.26 9.47 -15.62
N ASP A 181 -25.33 9.53 -16.42
CA ASP A 181 -26.48 10.42 -16.18
C ASP A 181 -27.16 10.13 -14.83
N ILE A 182 -27.40 8.86 -14.51
CA ILE A 182 -27.92 8.45 -13.19
C ILE A 182 -26.98 8.93 -12.08
N THR A 183 -25.68 8.68 -12.19
CA THR A 183 -24.71 9.08 -11.15
C THR A 183 -24.63 10.61 -11.00
N GLN A 184 -24.75 11.36 -12.10
CA GLN A 184 -24.69 12.82 -12.12
C GLN A 184 -25.87 13.43 -11.36
N LYS A 185 -27.07 12.86 -11.49
CA LYS A 185 -28.26 13.27 -10.73
C LYS A 185 -28.06 13.13 -9.22
N PHE A 186 -27.23 12.20 -8.75
CA PHE A 186 -26.92 12.06 -7.33
C PHE A 186 -25.82 13.02 -6.83
N ARG A 187 -24.99 13.60 -7.71
CA ARG A 187 -23.82 14.39 -7.29
C ARG A 187 -24.18 15.66 -6.52
N VAL A 188 -25.31 16.30 -6.84
CA VAL A 188 -25.77 17.52 -6.13
C VAL A 188 -26.05 17.27 -4.65
N TYR A 189 -26.30 16.02 -4.27
CA TYR A 189 -26.57 15.60 -2.88
C TYR A 189 -25.30 15.19 -2.12
N ARG A 190 -24.18 14.94 -2.82
CA ARG A 190 -22.97 14.34 -2.21
C ARG A 190 -22.44 15.12 -1.01
N ASP A 191 -22.37 16.44 -1.14
CA ASP A 191 -21.80 17.34 -0.12
C ASP A 191 -22.84 18.31 0.46
N ASN A 192 -24.12 18.18 0.08
CA ASN A 192 -25.22 18.98 0.61
C ASN A 192 -26.16 18.14 1.49
N GLU A 193 -25.98 18.22 2.80
CA GLU A 193 -26.79 17.47 3.77
C GLU A 193 -28.28 17.83 3.73
N ASN A 194 -28.60 19.12 3.57
CA ASN A 194 -29.99 19.58 3.51
C ASN A 194 -30.69 19.04 2.27
N ALA A 195 -30.00 19.02 1.12
CA ALA A 195 -30.52 18.40 -0.09
C ALA A 195 -30.70 16.89 0.09
N ARG A 196 -29.74 16.17 0.70
CA ARG A 196 -29.86 14.71 0.94
C ARG A 196 -31.08 14.35 1.76
N LYS A 197 -31.41 15.12 2.80
CA LYS A 197 -32.57 14.82 3.65
C LYS A 197 -33.89 14.85 2.87
N LYS A 198 -33.95 15.66 1.81
CA LYS A 198 -35.12 15.84 0.92
C LYS A 198 -35.03 15.05 -0.39
N ILE A 199 -34.01 14.20 -0.57
CA ILE A 199 -33.77 13.49 -1.83
C ILE A 199 -34.98 12.66 -2.31
N LEU A 200 -35.76 12.11 -1.37
CA LEU A 200 -36.97 11.33 -1.70
C LEU A 200 -38.20 12.20 -2.00
N GLU A 201 -38.07 13.53 -1.97
CA GLU A 201 -39.11 14.49 -2.37
C GLU A 201 -38.84 15.01 -3.80
N GLU A 202 -37.58 15.01 -4.23
CA GLU A 202 -37.11 15.53 -5.53
C GLU A 202 -37.39 14.57 -6.70
N ASP A 203 -38.07 15.06 -7.74
CA ASP A 203 -38.49 14.23 -8.88
C ASP A 203 -37.31 13.67 -9.70
N GLU A 204 -36.25 14.46 -9.88
CA GLU A 204 -35.05 14.01 -10.59
C GLU A 204 -34.34 12.87 -9.85
N ALA A 205 -34.28 12.94 -8.52
CA ALA A 205 -33.67 11.90 -7.69
C ALA A 205 -34.53 10.64 -7.62
N LYS A 206 -35.86 10.77 -7.48
CA LYS A 206 -36.78 9.62 -7.58
C LYS A 206 -36.65 8.92 -8.93
N LYS A 207 -36.53 9.70 -10.01
CA LYS A 207 -36.29 9.18 -11.35
C LYS A 207 -34.95 8.43 -11.41
N ALA A 208 -33.86 9.01 -10.89
CA ALA A 208 -32.56 8.35 -10.82
C ALA A 208 -32.59 7.02 -10.04
N ILE A 209 -33.29 6.96 -8.91
CA ILE A 209 -33.48 5.72 -8.12
C ILE A 209 -34.27 4.69 -8.94
N LYS A 210 -35.31 5.11 -9.66
CA LYS A 210 -36.07 4.23 -10.56
C LYS A 210 -35.21 3.74 -11.73
N ASP A 211 -34.33 4.59 -12.26
CA ASP A 211 -33.45 4.30 -13.37
C ASP A 211 -32.36 3.29 -12.97
N LEU A 212 -31.85 3.32 -11.72
CA LEU A 212 -31.00 2.25 -11.16
C LEU A 212 -31.64 0.86 -11.29
N LYS A 213 -32.96 0.78 -11.08
CA LYS A 213 -33.70 -0.47 -11.26
C LYS A 213 -33.87 -0.86 -12.73
N ASN A 214 -34.33 0.09 -13.56
CA ASN A 214 -34.69 -0.18 -14.94
C ASN A 214 -33.48 -0.48 -15.83
N TYR A 215 -32.34 0.17 -15.57
CA TYR A 215 -31.17 0.12 -16.44
C TYR A 215 -30.01 -0.65 -15.83
N CYS A 216 -29.87 -0.66 -14.50
CA CYS A 216 -28.74 -1.35 -13.84
C CYS A 216 -29.09 -2.75 -13.31
N GLY A 217 -30.32 -3.24 -13.50
CA GLY A 217 -30.73 -4.57 -13.03
C GLY A 217 -30.74 -4.72 -11.50
N ILE A 218 -30.83 -3.59 -10.78
CA ILE A 218 -30.89 -3.56 -9.32
C ILE A 218 -32.35 -3.73 -8.89
N THR A 219 -32.62 -4.72 -8.05
CA THR A 219 -33.97 -5.01 -7.56
C THR A 219 -34.41 -4.00 -6.51
N GLN A 220 -35.72 -3.91 -6.27
CA GLN A 220 -36.23 -3.06 -5.19
C GLN A 220 -35.71 -3.49 -3.81
N GLU A 221 -35.70 -4.80 -3.55
CA GLU A 221 -35.18 -5.38 -2.29
C GLU A 221 -33.70 -5.04 -2.06
N GLU A 222 -32.90 -4.93 -3.11
CA GLU A 222 -31.50 -4.49 -2.99
C GLU A 222 -31.41 -2.99 -2.71
N LEU A 223 -32.23 -2.15 -3.38
CA LEU A 223 -32.25 -0.70 -3.14
C LEU A 223 -32.74 -0.35 -1.73
N ASP A 224 -33.70 -1.10 -1.18
CA ASP A 224 -34.26 -0.87 0.15
C ASP A 224 -33.22 -1.07 1.27
N GLN A 225 -32.08 -1.67 0.96
CA GLN A 225 -30.94 -1.82 1.88
C GLN A 225 -30.08 -0.56 1.99
N PHE A 226 -30.34 0.45 1.17
CA PHE A 226 -29.59 1.71 1.12
C PHE A 226 -30.47 2.89 1.55
N ASP A 227 -30.02 3.64 2.55
CA ASP A 227 -30.64 4.92 2.88
C ASP A 227 -30.05 6.03 1.99
N PHE A 228 -30.79 6.45 0.97
CA PHE A 228 -30.41 7.54 0.06
C PHE A 228 -30.27 8.91 0.76
N ARG A 229 -30.77 9.07 1.99
CA ARG A 229 -30.53 10.28 2.80
C ARG A 229 -29.14 10.30 3.44
N SER A 230 -28.48 9.14 3.51
CA SER A 230 -27.14 9.01 4.09
C SER A 230 -26.06 9.46 3.11
N LYS A 231 -24.97 10.04 3.64
CA LYS A 231 -23.80 10.40 2.83
C LYS A 231 -23.15 9.15 2.22
N GLU A 232 -23.07 8.06 2.98
CA GLU A 232 -22.45 6.80 2.53
C GLU A 232 -23.12 6.21 1.28
N THR A 233 -24.46 6.17 1.23
CA THR A 233 -25.19 5.70 0.04
C THR A 233 -24.92 6.59 -1.16
N ILE A 234 -24.95 7.93 -0.98
CA ILE A 234 -24.70 8.85 -2.10
C ILE A 234 -23.27 8.78 -2.59
N ASP A 235 -22.27 8.70 -1.70
CA ASP A 235 -20.87 8.52 -2.08
C ASP A 235 -20.67 7.20 -2.85
N PHE A 236 -21.34 6.12 -2.43
CA PHE A 236 -21.33 4.84 -3.15
C PHE A 236 -21.91 4.96 -4.57
N PHE A 237 -23.12 5.50 -4.74
CA PHE A 237 -23.75 5.61 -6.07
C PHE A 237 -23.16 6.72 -6.96
N THR A 238 -22.33 7.62 -6.42
CA THR A 238 -21.66 8.68 -7.21
C THR A 238 -20.23 8.35 -7.62
N GLY A 239 -19.71 7.18 -7.24
CA GLY A 239 -18.40 6.70 -7.69
C GLY A 239 -17.81 5.58 -6.83
N GLY A 240 -18.16 5.52 -5.53
CA GLY A 240 -17.60 4.54 -4.60
C GLY A 240 -17.91 3.09 -4.98
N TRP A 241 -18.98 2.82 -5.73
CA TRP A 241 -19.26 1.50 -6.26
C TRP A 241 -18.10 0.90 -7.07
N PHE A 242 -17.32 1.74 -7.77
CA PHE A 242 -16.23 1.25 -8.58
C PHE A 242 -15.07 0.71 -7.74
N GLU A 243 -14.83 1.28 -6.56
CA GLU A 243 -13.84 0.81 -5.59
C GLU A 243 -14.18 -0.62 -5.12
N TYR A 244 -15.45 -0.89 -4.85
CA TYR A 244 -15.95 -2.22 -4.48
C TYR A 244 -15.80 -3.22 -5.63
N TYR A 245 -16.12 -2.82 -6.86
CA TYR A 245 -15.91 -3.67 -8.03
C TYR A 245 -14.42 -4.03 -8.18
N VAL A 246 -13.53 -3.04 -8.09
CA VAL A 246 -12.09 -3.25 -8.19
C VAL A 246 -11.59 -4.16 -7.07
N PHE A 247 -12.01 -3.92 -5.82
CA PHE A 247 -11.67 -4.77 -4.67
C PHE A 247 -12.03 -6.24 -4.95
N ASP A 248 -13.25 -6.51 -5.41
CA ASP A 248 -13.70 -7.87 -5.70
C ASP A 248 -12.89 -8.52 -6.85
N GLN A 249 -12.52 -7.76 -7.87
CA GLN A 249 -11.66 -8.26 -8.95
C GLN A 249 -10.28 -8.67 -8.43
N ILE A 250 -9.65 -7.82 -7.61
CA ILE A 250 -8.32 -8.10 -7.03
C ILE A 250 -8.38 -9.25 -6.04
N LYS A 251 -9.46 -9.38 -5.27
CA LYS A 251 -9.66 -10.47 -4.30
C LYS A 251 -9.66 -11.87 -4.93
N THR A 252 -9.86 -11.97 -6.25
CA THR A 252 -9.73 -13.25 -6.99
C THR A 252 -8.29 -13.71 -7.21
N LEU A 253 -7.31 -12.84 -6.94
CA LEU A 253 -5.88 -13.12 -7.05
C LEU A 253 -5.35 -13.73 -5.74
N PRO A 254 -4.22 -14.48 -5.78
CA PRO A 254 -3.55 -15.00 -4.59
C PRO A 254 -2.82 -13.90 -3.80
N VAL A 255 -3.57 -12.92 -3.29
CA VAL A 255 -3.06 -11.84 -2.43
C VAL A 255 -2.80 -12.33 -1.01
N ASP A 256 -1.79 -11.76 -0.34
CA ASP A 256 -1.46 -12.06 1.05
C ASP A 256 -2.41 -11.33 2.01
N ASP A 257 -2.81 -10.11 1.65
CA ASP A 257 -3.79 -9.30 2.38
C ASP A 257 -4.42 -8.26 1.42
N ILE A 258 -5.65 -7.84 1.68
CA ILE A 258 -6.39 -6.84 0.88
C ILE A 258 -7.39 -6.07 1.74
N SER A 259 -7.51 -4.77 1.49
CA SER A 259 -8.50 -3.92 2.14
C SER A 259 -8.91 -2.77 1.22
N CYS A 260 -10.10 -2.21 1.45
CA CYS A 260 -10.66 -1.08 0.70
C CYS A 260 -10.98 0.09 1.64
N ASN A 261 -10.95 1.29 1.07
CA ASN A 261 -11.30 2.55 1.73
C ASN A 261 -10.59 2.72 3.07
N ILE A 262 -9.26 2.58 3.00
CA ILE A 262 -8.38 2.68 4.16
C ILE A 262 -8.10 4.16 4.43
N LYS A 263 -8.46 4.62 5.62
CA LYS A 263 -8.03 5.94 6.08
C LYS A 263 -6.72 5.80 6.83
N ILE A 264 -5.71 6.47 6.31
CA ILE A 264 -4.38 6.50 6.88
C ILE A 264 -4.03 7.91 7.38
N GLU A 265 -3.11 7.95 8.33
CA GLU A 265 -2.50 9.18 8.83
C GLU A 265 -0.99 8.93 8.96
N ASN A 266 -0.19 9.83 8.40
CA ASN A 266 1.25 9.78 8.58
C ASN A 266 1.68 10.47 9.88
N ASP A 267 2.96 10.39 10.22
CA ASP A 267 3.53 11.03 11.42
C ASP A 267 3.45 12.57 11.46
N ARG A 268 2.89 13.21 10.43
CA ARG A 268 2.65 14.66 10.33
C ARG A 268 1.15 15.00 10.36
N ASP A 269 0.32 14.07 10.83
CA ASP A 269 -1.14 14.19 10.90
C ASP A 269 -1.83 14.47 9.54
N VAL A 270 -1.15 14.16 8.43
CA VAL A 270 -1.76 14.28 7.09
C VAL A 270 -2.58 13.03 6.83
N SER A 271 -3.89 13.20 6.76
CA SER A 271 -4.82 12.11 6.45
C SER A 271 -4.97 11.92 4.95
N ASN A 272 -4.95 10.66 4.51
CA ASN A 272 -5.28 10.25 3.15
C ASN A 272 -6.22 9.05 3.20
N GLU A 273 -6.99 8.89 2.14
CA GLU A 273 -7.81 7.71 1.88
C GLU A 273 -7.19 6.94 0.71
N LEU A 274 -7.14 5.62 0.86
CA LEU A 274 -6.66 4.69 -0.17
C LEU A 274 -7.82 3.78 -0.59
N ASP A 275 -8.19 3.83 -1.86
CA ASP A 275 -9.39 3.17 -2.39
C ASP A 275 -9.28 1.64 -2.28
N VAL A 276 -8.24 1.04 -2.88
CA VAL A 276 -7.95 -0.40 -2.73
C VAL A 276 -6.46 -0.61 -2.50
N VAL A 277 -6.12 -1.37 -1.46
CA VAL A 277 -4.75 -1.72 -1.10
C VAL A 277 -4.63 -3.22 -0.95
N PHE A 278 -3.59 -3.81 -1.54
CA PHE A 278 -3.30 -5.23 -1.37
C PHE A 278 -1.80 -5.48 -1.28
N ILE A 279 -1.44 -6.63 -0.70
CA ILE A 279 -0.07 -7.11 -0.62
C ILE A 279 0.04 -8.41 -1.39
N ILE A 280 1.11 -8.54 -2.17
CA ILE A 280 1.52 -9.81 -2.75
C ILE A 280 3.04 -9.91 -2.68
N ASN A 281 3.56 -11.02 -2.15
CA ASN A 281 5.01 -11.21 -1.98
C ASN A 281 5.68 -10.07 -1.16
N ASN A 282 4.96 -9.52 -0.18
CA ASN A 282 5.37 -8.32 0.59
C ASN A 282 5.55 -7.03 -0.22
N ASP A 283 5.14 -7.00 -1.49
CA ASP A 283 5.02 -5.76 -2.26
C ASP A 283 3.65 -5.14 -1.99
N LEU A 284 3.64 -3.89 -1.55
CA LEU A 284 2.41 -3.12 -1.37
C LEU A 284 1.93 -2.57 -2.72
N HIS A 285 0.67 -2.81 -3.03
CA HIS A 285 -0.01 -2.28 -4.20
C HIS A 285 -1.17 -1.38 -3.78
N ILE A 286 -1.20 -0.17 -4.33
CA ILE A 286 -2.24 0.83 -4.09
C ILE A 286 -2.95 1.09 -5.42
N ILE A 287 -4.26 0.93 -5.45
CA ILE A 287 -5.11 1.27 -6.57
C ILE A 287 -5.95 2.49 -6.19
N GLU A 288 -5.86 3.53 -7.00
CA GLU A 288 -6.78 4.68 -7.01
C GLU A 288 -7.83 4.44 -8.11
N CYS A 289 -9.10 4.65 -7.78
CA CYS A 289 -10.25 4.49 -8.64
C CYS A 289 -10.82 5.86 -9.04
N LYS A 290 -11.17 6.02 -10.32
CA LYS A 290 -11.91 7.20 -10.80
C LYS A 290 -12.99 6.82 -11.80
N THR A 291 -14.12 7.50 -11.73
CA THR A 291 -15.28 7.31 -12.62
C THR A 291 -15.69 8.63 -13.27
N GLY A 292 -16.14 8.60 -14.52
CA GLY A 292 -16.64 9.75 -15.26
C GLY A 292 -15.55 10.50 -16.04
N GLU A 293 -15.81 11.76 -16.38
CA GLU A 293 -14.87 12.59 -17.13
C GLU A 293 -13.70 13.01 -16.23
N VAL A 294 -12.56 12.35 -16.42
CA VAL A 294 -11.33 12.57 -15.64
C VAL A 294 -10.25 13.31 -16.43
N LYS A 295 -10.44 13.49 -17.75
CA LYS A 295 -9.39 13.94 -18.68
C LYS A 295 -8.69 15.22 -18.24
N ASP A 296 -9.43 16.18 -17.69
CA ASP A 296 -8.88 17.51 -17.38
C ASP A 296 -7.98 17.49 -16.13
N TYR A 297 -8.34 16.72 -15.10
CA TYR A 297 -7.63 16.66 -13.82
C TYR A 297 -6.80 15.37 -13.62
N ILE A 298 -6.76 14.48 -14.62
CA ILE A 298 -5.99 13.22 -14.53
C ILE A 298 -4.50 13.44 -14.23
N GLY A 299 -3.94 14.56 -14.69
CA GLY A 299 -2.54 14.92 -14.42
C GLY A 299 -2.28 15.10 -12.92
N ASP A 300 -3.22 15.74 -12.22
CA ASP A 300 -3.13 15.96 -10.77
C ASP A 300 -3.31 14.64 -10.01
N VAL A 301 -4.21 13.77 -10.48
CA VAL A 301 -4.40 12.43 -9.89
C VAL A 301 -3.13 11.59 -10.03
N ILE A 302 -2.49 11.61 -11.20
CA ILE A 302 -1.22 10.92 -11.46
C ILE A 302 -0.14 11.45 -10.51
N TYR A 303 -0.01 12.77 -10.38
CA TYR A 303 1.01 13.39 -9.53
C TYR A 303 0.78 13.09 -8.05
N LYS A 304 -0.46 13.24 -7.56
CA LYS A 304 -0.85 12.94 -6.18
C LYS A 304 -0.57 11.47 -5.84
N SER A 305 -0.93 10.55 -6.73
CA SER A 305 -0.66 9.11 -6.55
C SER A 305 0.84 8.82 -6.47
N GLY A 306 1.64 9.48 -7.31
CA GLY A 306 3.10 9.36 -7.30
C GLY A 306 3.76 9.90 -6.03
N GLN A 307 3.24 11.00 -5.48
CA GLN A 307 3.69 11.54 -4.19
C GLN A 307 3.31 10.61 -3.02
N LEU A 308 2.05 10.16 -2.99
CA LEU A 308 1.53 9.29 -1.94
C LEU A 308 2.31 7.97 -1.87
N ARG A 309 2.64 7.37 -3.02
CA ARG A 309 3.45 6.14 -3.11
C ARG A 309 4.80 6.26 -2.38
N GLN A 310 5.45 7.42 -2.40
CA GLN A 310 6.78 7.61 -1.80
C GLN A 310 6.78 7.41 -0.27
N ASN A 311 5.62 7.52 0.38
CA ASN A 311 5.49 7.30 1.82
C ASN A 311 5.56 5.81 2.22
N PHE A 312 5.47 4.88 1.26
CA PHE A 312 5.34 3.45 1.55
C PHE A 312 6.57 2.60 1.16
N GLY A 313 7.71 3.25 0.92
CA GLY A 313 8.95 2.58 0.52
C GLY A 313 9.10 2.42 -1.00
N LEU A 314 10.28 1.95 -1.41
CA LEU A 314 10.70 1.87 -2.82
C LEU A 314 9.98 0.77 -3.61
N SER A 315 9.57 -0.32 -2.96
CA SER A 315 8.89 -1.44 -3.62
C SER A 315 7.37 -1.23 -3.77
N ALA A 316 6.81 -0.19 -3.13
CA ALA A 316 5.39 0.11 -3.23
C ALA A 316 5.03 0.48 -4.68
N LYS A 317 3.94 -0.10 -5.19
CA LYS A 317 3.43 0.11 -6.55
C LYS A 317 2.11 0.85 -6.48
N SER A 318 1.91 1.79 -7.40
CA SER A 318 0.66 2.55 -7.48
C SER A 318 0.04 2.40 -8.87
N HIS A 319 -1.26 2.20 -8.87
CA HIS A 319 -2.10 1.89 -10.00
C HIS A 319 -3.26 2.88 -10.01
N LEU A 320 -3.65 3.32 -11.19
CA LEU A 320 -4.78 4.21 -11.39
C LEU A 320 -5.74 3.52 -12.35
N VAL A 321 -6.89 3.10 -11.84
CA VAL A 321 -7.93 2.44 -12.62
C VAL A 321 -9.05 3.43 -12.86
N ILE A 322 -9.38 3.69 -14.13
CA ILE A 322 -10.36 4.71 -14.50
C ILE A 322 -11.46 4.15 -15.39
N LEU A 323 -12.70 4.54 -15.09
CA LEU A 323 -13.88 4.38 -15.93
C LEU A 323 -14.26 5.71 -16.55
N ASN A 324 -13.52 6.09 -17.59
CA ASN A 324 -13.79 7.27 -18.39
C ASN A 324 -14.64 6.91 -19.62
N PRO A 325 -15.56 7.81 -20.05
CA PRO A 325 -16.30 7.59 -21.29
C PRO A 325 -15.35 7.59 -22.51
N PRO A 326 -15.68 6.87 -23.60
CA PRO A 326 -14.87 6.85 -24.82
C PRO A 326 -14.60 8.24 -25.41
N SER A 327 -15.52 9.19 -25.24
CA SER A 327 -15.34 10.59 -25.64
C SER A 327 -14.20 11.30 -24.89
N SER A 328 -13.79 10.78 -23.74
CA SER A 328 -12.78 11.34 -22.83
C SER A 328 -11.55 10.43 -22.74
N GLU A 329 -11.11 9.85 -23.86
CA GLU A 329 -9.90 9.03 -23.92
C GLU A 329 -8.66 9.79 -23.40
N ILE A 330 -7.83 9.08 -22.62
CA ILE A 330 -6.58 9.62 -22.09
C ILE A 330 -5.50 9.55 -23.18
N SER A 331 -4.85 10.69 -23.44
CA SER A 331 -3.78 10.78 -24.44
C SER A 331 -2.59 9.88 -24.12
N GLN A 332 -1.88 9.44 -25.15
CA GLN A 332 -0.66 8.64 -25.00
C GLN A 332 0.41 9.36 -24.18
N GLU A 333 0.55 10.67 -24.34
CA GLU A 333 1.48 11.49 -23.54
C GLU A 333 1.18 11.39 -22.03
N LYS A 334 -0.11 11.44 -21.63
CA LYS A 334 -0.51 11.30 -20.23
C LYS A 334 -0.25 9.88 -19.70
N LYS A 335 -0.47 8.85 -20.53
CA LYS A 335 -0.14 7.45 -20.20
C LYS A 335 1.37 7.24 -20.03
N GLN A 336 2.18 7.81 -20.93
CA GLN A 336 3.64 7.77 -20.85
C GLN A 336 4.14 8.51 -19.61
N ARG A 337 3.57 9.67 -19.29
CA ARG A 337 3.88 10.43 -18.07
C ARG A 337 3.52 9.66 -16.80
N ALA A 338 2.38 8.97 -16.77
CA ALA A 338 2.02 8.09 -15.66
C ALA A 338 3.10 7.01 -15.48
N ASN A 339 3.48 6.33 -16.57
CA ASN A 339 4.50 5.29 -16.55
C ASN A 339 5.89 5.81 -16.12
N SER A 340 6.30 7.01 -16.58
CA SER A 340 7.61 7.59 -16.26
C SER A 340 7.79 7.89 -14.77
N ILE A 341 6.69 8.11 -14.03
CA ILE A 341 6.73 8.27 -12.58
C ILE A 341 6.33 6.98 -11.84
N GLY A 342 6.18 5.86 -12.55
CA GLY A 342 5.84 4.54 -12.01
C GLY A 342 4.37 4.35 -11.61
N ILE A 343 3.45 5.11 -12.22
CA ILE A 343 2.01 4.93 -12.06
C ILE A 343 1.47 4.10 -13.23
N ASN A 344 0.80 3.01 -12.89
CA ASN A 344 0.18 2.15 -13.89
C ASN A 344 -1.27 2.55 -14.15
N LEU A 345 -1.51 3.23 -15.26
CA LEU A 345 -2.84 3.66 -15.67
C LEU A 345 -3.55 2.54 -16.45
N ILE A 346 -4.71 2.11 -15.94
CA ILE A 346 -5.62 1.16 -16.59
C ILE A 346 -6.92 1.92 -16.88
N ASP A 347 -7.18 2.17 -18.16
CA ASP A 347 -8.38 2.88 -18.60
C ASP A 347 -9.50 1.94 -19.01
N TYR A 348 -10.68 2.51 -19.27
CA TYR A 348 -11.84 1.72 -19.68
C TYR A 348 -11.60 0.95 -20.99
N LYS A 349 -10.81 1.52 -21.91
CA LYS A 349 -10.41 0.84 -23.15
C LYS A 349 -9.63 -0.45 -22.87
N SER A 350 -8.75 -0.44 -21.86
CA SER A 350 -8.02 -1.62 -21.41
C SER A 350 -8.96 -2.64 -20.74
N LEU A 351 -9.90 -2.16 -19.90
CA LEU A 351 -10.89 -3.00 -19.22
C LEU A 351 -11.87 -3.69 -20.17
N LYS A 352 -12.17 -3.09 -21.34
CA LYS A 352 -12.97 -3.74 -22.39
C LYS A 352 -12.28 -4.91 -23.08
N GLN A 353 -10.94 -4.92 -23.07
CA GLN A 353 -10.16 -5.98 -23.73
C GLN A 353 -9.93 -7.17 -22.81
N LYS A 354 -9.69 -6.89 -21.53
CA LYS A 354 -9.43 -7.88 -20.50
C LYS A 354 -10.02 -7.40 -19.18
N ASN A 355 -10.61 -8.31 -18.42
CA ASN A 355 -11.09 -7.98 -17.09
C ASN A 355 -9.89 -7.63 -16.18
N LEU A 356 -10.17 -6.89 -15.09
CA LEU A 356 -9.09 -6.33 -14.25
C LEU A 356 -8.21 -7.43 -13.63
N SER A 357 -8.82 -8.55 -13.23
CA SER A 357 -8.08 -9.67 -12.65
C SER A 357 -7.06 -10.27 -13.64
N GLU A 358 -7.41 -10.45 -14.91
CA GLU A 358 -6.49 -10.90 -15.97
C GLU A 358 -5.33 -9.91 -16.19
N ILE A 359 -5.62 -8.61 -16.25
CA ILE A 359 -4.59 -7.57 -16.39
C ILE A 359 -3.56 -7.68 -15.26
N PHE A 360 -4.02 -7.89 -14.02
CA PHE A 360 -3.13 -8.04 -12.88
C PHE A 360 -2.42 -9.40 -12.86
N ARG A 361 -3.03 -10.51 -13.30
CA ARG A 361 -2.34 -11.81 -13.43
C ARG A 361 -1.14 -11.70 -14.37
N GLU A 362 -1.33 -11.13 -15.55
CA GLU A 362 -0.24 -10.92 -16.52
C GLU A 362 0.85 -10.02 -15.96
N LYS A 363 0.45 -8.92 -15.32
CA LYS A 363 1.38 -7.94 -14.77
C LYS A 363 2.20 -8.49 -13.60
N LEU A 364 1.58 -9.28 -12.74
CA LEU A 364 2.19 -9.84 -11.53
C LEU A 364 2.87 -11.20 -11.80
N LYS A 365 2.73 -11.74 -13.02
CA LYS A 365 3.25 -13.06 -13.43
C LYS A 365 2.73 -14.19 -12.53
N LEU A 366 1.42 -14.19 -12.29
CA LEU A 366 0.70 -15.14 -11.42
C LEU A 366 0.08 -16.30 -12.17
#